data_AF-A0A1V8UIR2-F1
#
_entry.id   AF-A0A1V8UIR2-F1
#
_cell.length_a   1.000
_cell.length_b   1.000
_cell.length_c   1.000
_cell.angle_alpha   90.00
_cell.angle_beta   90.00
_cell.angle_gamma   90.00
#
_symmetry.space_group_name_H-M   'P 1'
#
loop_
_entity.id
_entity.type
_entity.pdbx_description
1 polymer ?
#
loop_
_entity_poly.entity_id
_entity_poly.type
_entity_poly.pdbx_seq_one_letter_code
_entity_poly.pdbx_strand_id
1 'polypeptide(L)'
;MHTNANGMRVLLADQPQLAVVHGLIMARSQLVKLGLDVYAKKCCPISVGILSREKYDQTKHQGETVTLDPLDNQRWAERQIRWIISKGDIVKTDSPKSHPYRRKIPLGQERAPWRTRIVMSTLPKDRLPKSLPTDRPSDSERELCEIEAVLDQSTLRRKNYRWYHLRKEYKLAEFSVVMHISTGLRFEIVDKNGARVKTHEEISVAWEPVPVESAQPEVAPTMYPAAQQTGWHWR
;
A
#
# COMPACT_ATOMS: atom_id res chain seq x y z
N MET A 1 -1.12 -36.21 -15.44
CA MET A 1 -0.58 -35.81 -14.12
C MET A 1 0.52 -34.78 -14.36
N HIS A 2 0.41 -33.58 -13.77
CA HIS A 2 1.35 -32.49 -14.00
C HIS A 2 2.68 -32.75 -13.27
N THR A 3 3.81 -32.62 -13.96
CA THR A 3 5.17 -32.87 -13.44
C THR A 3 5.54 -32.01 -12.21
N ASN A 4 4.85 -30.89 -12.02
CA ASN A 4 5.11 -29.93 -10.94
C ASN A 4 4.54 -30.34 -9.57
N ALA A 5 3.81 -31.45 -9.48
CA ALA A 5 3.16 -31.91 -8.24
C ALA A 5 3.84 -33.14 -7.59
N ASN A 6 4.96 -33.63 -8.17
CA ASN A 6 5.69 -34.75 -7.59
C ASN A 6 6.29 -34.36 -6.23
N GLY A 7 5.71 -34.88 -5.15
CA GLY A 7 6.14 -34.63 -3.77
C GLY A 7 5.29 -33.62 -2.99
N MET A 8 4.18 -33.12 -3.56
CA MET A 8 3.24 -32.27 -2.84
C MET A 8 2.59 -33.06 -1.69
N ARG A 9 2.78 -32.59 -0.46
CA ARG A 9 2.09 -33.13 0.74
C ARG A 9 1.12 -32.07 1.25
N VAL A 10 -0.16 -32.42 1.29
CA VAL A 10 -1.21 -31.57 1.84
C VAL A 10 -1.33 -31.88 3.33
N LEU A 11 -1.14 -30.88 4.18
CA LEU A 11 -1.41 -30.99 5.60
C LEU A 11 -2.86 -30.60 5.85
N LEU A 12 -3.64 -31.52 6.41
CA LEU A 12 -5.03 -31.26 6.78
C LEU A 12 -5.07 -30.85 8.25
N ALA A 13 -5.76 -29.75 8.53
CA ALA A 13 -6.09 -29.37 9.90
C ALA A 13 -7.37 -30.09 10.33
N ASP A 14 -7.44 -30.53 11.59
CA ASP A 14 -8.63 -31.21 12.14
C ASP A 14 -9.90 -30.35 12.05
N GLN A 15 -9.73 -29.03 12.12
CA GLN A 15 -10.79 -28.04 12.02
C GLN A 15 -10.36 -26.95 11.03
N PRO A 16 -10.50 -27.18 9.71
CA PRO A 16 -10.02 -26.24 8.68
C PRO A 16 -10.66 -24.85 8.83
N GLN A 17 -11.94 -24.80 9.24
CA GLN A 17 -12.65 -23.55 9.51
C GLN A 17 -12.06 -22.73 10.69
N LEU A 18 -11.35 -23.36 11.63
CA LEU A 18 -10.72 -22.69 12.78
C LEU A 18 -9.20 -22.54 12.64
N ALA A 19 -8.60 -23.11 11.59
CA ALA A 19 -7.15 -23.18 11.43
C ALA A 19 -6.46 -21.81 11.51
N VAL A 20 -7.05 -20.77 10.91
CA VAL A 20 -6.53 -19.40 10.94
C VAL A 20 -6.54 -18.83 12.37
N VAL A 21 -7.67 -18.97 13.07
CA VAL A 21 -7.81 -18.45 14.45
C VAL A 21 -6.87 -19.19 15.40
N HIS A 22 -6.78 -20.52 15.30
CA HIS A 22 -5.82 -21.31 16.07
C HIS A 22 -4.38 -20.88 15.80
N GLY A 23 -4.00 -20.69 14.53
CA GLY A 23 -2.67 -20.21 14.16
C GLY A 23 -2.35 -18.82 14.73
N LEU A 24 -3.30 -17.89 14.67
CA LEU A 24 -3.14 -16.54 15.23
C LEU A 24 -2.99 -16.57 16.76
N ILE A 25 -3.79 -17.37 17.46
CA ILE A 25 -3.71 -17.54 18.92
C ILE A 25 -2.38 -18.17 19.32
N MET A 26 -1.96 -19.23 18.62
CA MET A 26 -0.68 -19.91 18.87
C MET A 26 0.50 -18.96 18.67
N ALA A 27 0.52 -18.22 17.55
CA ALA A 27 1.57 -17.23 17.28
C ALA A 27 1.63 -16.14 18.36
N ARG A 28 0.47 -15.63 18.79
CA ARG A 28 0.39 -14.63 19.87
C ARG A 28 0.88 -15.19 21.21
N SER A 29 0.49 -16.42 21.54
CA SER A 29 0.91 -17.12 22.77
C SER A 29 2.42 -17.32 22.83
N GLN A 30 3.04 -17.73 21.71
CA GLN A 30 4.49 -17.89 21.62
C GLN A 30 5.22 -16.55 21.76
N LEU A 31 4.71 -15.48 21.13
CA LEU A 31 5.29 -14.14 21.27
C LEU A 31 5.23 -13.65 22.73
N VAL A 32 4.10 -13.83 23.41
CA VAL A 32 3.92 -13.36 24.80
C VAL A 32 4.74 -14.20 25.80
N LYS A 33 4.75 -15.53 25.64
CA LYS A 33 5.40 -16.43 26.60
C LYS A 33 6.90 -16.57 26.38
N LEU A 34 7.33 -16.59 25.12
CA LEU A 34 8.71 -16.93 24.73
C LEU A 34 9.45 -15.78 24.05
N GLY A 35 8.77 -14.66 23.76
CA GLY A 35 9.35 -13.56 22.99
C GLY A 35 9.60 -13.91 21.52
N LEU A 36 9.07 -15.04 21.03
CA LEU A 36 9.30 -15.52 19.68
C LEU A 36 8.21 -15.02 18.72
N ASP A 37 8.61 -14.19 17.76
CA ASP A 37 7.72 -13.79 16.66
C ASP A 37 7.81 -14.83 15.53
N VAL A 38 6.77 -15.65 15.42
CA VAL A 38 6.60 -16.67 14.36
C VAL A 38 6.61 -16.04 12.96
N TYR A 39 6.22 -14.76 12.85
CA TYR A 39 6.16 -14.00 11.61
C TYR A 39 7.16 -12.84 11.61
N ALA A 40 8.39 -13.09 12.08
CA ALA A 40 9.46 -12.08 12.17
C ALA A 40 9.73 -11.30 10.86
N LYS A 41 9.38 -11.86 9.69
CA LYS A 41 9.48 -11.19 8.39
C LYS A 41 8.14 -11.25 7.67
N LYS A 42 7.54 -10.09 7.43
CA LYS A 42 6.39 -9.93 6.54
C LYS A 42 6.87 -9.32 5.23
N CYS A 43 6.47 -9.90 4.10
CA CYS A 43 6.79 -9.36 2.78
C CYS A 43 5.56 -8.69 2.18
N CYS A 44 5.76 -7.56 1.49
CA CYS A 44 4.66 -6.86 0.84
C CYS A 44 4.15 -7.69 -0.36
N PRO A 45 2.85 -8.00 -0.46
CA PRO A 45 2.32 -8.83 -1.55
C PRO A 45 2.16 -8.05 -2.86
N ILE A 46 2.09 -6.73 -2.79
CA ILE A 46 1.88 -5.80 -3.91
C ILE A 46 2.85 -4.61 -3.77
N SER A 47 3.14 -3.94 -4.88
CA SER A 47 3.85 -2.68 -4.85
C SER A 47 2.85 -1.54 -4.61
N VAL A 48 3.22 -0.57 -3.79
CA VAL A 48 2.40 0.61 -3.46
C VAL A 48 3.23 1.87 -3.70
N GLY A 49 2.67 2.80 -4.46
CA GLY A 49 3.30 4.06 -4.82
C GLY A 49 2.34 5.24 -4.71
N ILE A 50 2.90 6.44 -4.84
CA ILE A 50 2.12 7.68 -4.87
C ILE A 50 2.36 8.38 -6.19
N LEU A 51 1.29 8.89 -6.78
CA LEU A 51 1.37 9.75 -7.94
C LEU A 51 2.01 11.10 -7.54
N SER A 52 2.95 11.57 -8.34
CA SER A 52 3.60 12.86 -8.14
C SER A 52 4.03 13.44 -9.48
N ARG A 53 4.37 14.73 -9.45
CA ARG A 53 5.05 15.38 -10.58
C ARG A 53 6.54 15.41 -10.28
N GLU A 54 7.37 15.12 -11.28
CA GLU A 54 8.82 15.22 -11.16
C GLU A 54 9.37 16.30 -12.09
N LYS A 55 10.49 16.91 -11.71
CA LYS A 55 11.13 17.90 -12.56
C LYS A 55 11.56 17.20 -13.86
N TYR A 56 11.23 17.79 -15.00
CA TYR A 56 11.52 17.17 -16.30
C TYR A 56 13.03 16.92 -16.47
N ASP A 57 13.35 15.74 -16.97
CA ASP A 57 14.69 15.23 -17.25
C ASP A 57 14.56 14.49 -18.58
N GLN A 58 15.28 14.97 -19.59
CA GLN A 58 15.19 14.45 -20.96
C GLN A 58 15.64 12.98 -21.05
N THR A 59 16.47 12.49 -20.14
CA THR A 59 16.93 11.10 -20.16
C THR A 59 15.90 10.14 -19.57
N LYS A 60 15.04 10.62 -18.67
CA LYS A 60 14.09 9.78 -17.91
C LYS A 60 12.67 9.87 -18.43
N HIS A 61 12.24 11.05 -18.87
CA HIS A 61 10.84 11.38 -19.13
C HIS A 61 10.53 11.48 -20.63
N GLN A 62 11.19 10.66 -21.47
CA GLN A 62 10.91 10.64 -22.91
C GLN A 62 9.54 10.00 -23.18
N GLY A 63 8.72 10.66 -23.98
CA GLY A 63 7.38 10.19 -24.32
C GLY A 63 6.33 10.37 -23.21
N GLU A 64 6.69 11.01 -22.10
CA GLU A 64 5.76 11.27 -20.99
C GLU A 64 5.05 12.62 -21.13
N THR A 65 3.96 12.79 -20.39
CA THR A 65 3.20 14.05 -20.35
C THR A 65 3.99 15.11 -19.60
N VAL A 66 4.35 16.19 -20.30
CA VAL A 66 5.13 17.31 -19.72
C VAL A 66 4.31 18.59 -19.70
N THR A 67 4.28 19.24 -18.54
CA THR A 67 3.63 20.53 -18.34
C THR A 67 4.65 21.61 -17.96
N LEU A 68 4.33 22.87 -18.22
CA LEU A 68 5.09 24.02 -17.73
C LEU A 68 4.42 24.57 -16.47
N ASP A 69 5.19 24.72 -15.39
CA ASP A 69 4.68 25.33 -14.16
C ASP A 69 4.45 26.83 -14.39
N PRO A 70 3.21 27.33 -14.21
CA PRO A 70 2.85 28.72 -14.52
C PRO A 70 3.52 29.76 -13.61
N LEU A 71 4.16 29.33 -12.51
CA LEU A 71 4.81 30.22 -11.53
C LEU A 71 6.29 30.47 -11.83
N ASP A 72 6.99 29.48 -12.42
CA ASP A 72 8.42 29.60 -12.70
C ASP A 72 8.87 29.08 -14.07
N ASN A 73 7.93 28.69 -14.94
CA ASN A 73 8.14 28.18 -16.29
C ASN A 73 9.07 26.96 -16.34
N GLN A 74 9.19 26.21 -15.25
CA GLN A 74 9.93 24.95 -15.25
C GLN A 74 9.07 23.84 -15.85
N ARG A 75 9.71 22.93 -16.61
CA ARG A 75 9.07 21.73 -17.15
C ARG A 75 8.96 20.67 -16.07
N TRP A 76 7.79 20.05 -15.96
CA TRP A 76 7.50 18.96 -15.04
C TRP A 76 6.93 17.78 -15.83
N ALA A 77 7.42 16.58 -15.54
CA ALA A 77 6.79 15.34 -15.98
C ALA A 77 5.64 15.02 -15.02
N GLU A 78 4.43 14.92 -15.55
CA GLU A 78 3.23 14.62 -14.79
C GLU A 78 3.05 13.11 -14.60
N ARG A 79 2.18 12.74 -13.66
CA ARG A 79 1.74 11.35 -13.42
C ARG A 79 2.88 10.35 -13.17
N GLN A 80 3.97 10.81 -12.58
CA GLN A 80 5.08 9.95 -12.17
C GLN A 80 4.68 9.15 -10.94
N ILE A 81 5.06 7.88 -10.91
CA ILE A 81 4.80 6.98 -9.80
C ILE A 81 6.07 6.87 -8.97
N ARG A 82 5.97 7.31 -7.72
CA ARG A 82 7.01 7.04 -6.74
C ARG A 82 6.62 5.85 -5.88
N TRP A 83 7.25 4.71 -6.16
CA TRP A 83 7.08 3.49 -5.37
C TRP A 83 7.66 3.66 -3.96
N ILE A 84 6.82 3.45 -2.95
CA ILE A 84 7.22 3.55 -1.53
C ILE A 84 7.64 2.18 -1.01
N ILE A 85 6.89 1.14 -1.38
CA ILE A 85 7.18 -0.25 -1.09
C ILE A 85 6.94 -1.06 -2.36
N SER A 86 7.83 -2.00 -2.64
CA SER A 86 7.71 -2.92 -3.77
C SER A 86 7.26 -4.30 -3.31
N LYS A 87 6.63 -5.05 -4.20
CA LYS A 87 6.31 -6.46 -4.01
C LYS A 87 7.56 -7.25 -3.61
N GLY A 88 7.45 -8.01 -2.54
CA GLY A 88 8.55 -8.80 -1.97
C GLY A 88 9.44 -8.06 -0.98
N ASP A 89 9.31 -6.73 -0.84
CA ASP A 89 10.07 -5.98 0.17
C ASP A 89 9.65 -6.43 1.58
N ILE A 90 10.62 -6.59 2.47
CA ILE A 90 10.36 -6.90 3.88
C ILE A 90 9.83 -5.65 4.57
N VAL A 91 8.63 -5.76 5.14
CA VAL A 91 7.94 -4.67 5.82
C VAL A 91 8.04 -4.85 7.33
N LYS A 92 8.42 -3.77 8.01
CA LYS A 92 8.42 -3.68 9.48
C LYS A 92 7.32 -2.71 9.89
N THR A 93 6.47 -3.12 10.82
CA THR A 93 5.36 -2.32 11.35
C THR A 93 5.85 -1.00 11.97
N ASP A 94 7.01 -1.04 12.62
CA ASP A 94 7.52 0.09 13.42
C ASP A 94 8.27 1.14 12.58
N SER A 95 8.48 0.88 11.29
CA SER A 95 9.21 1.80 10.41
C SER A 95 8.29 2.36 9.32
N PRO A 96 7.57 3.47 9.58
CA PRO A 96 6.76 4.10 8.56
C PRO A 96 7.63 4.61 7.41
N LYS A 97 7.07 4.61 6.20
CA LYS A 97 7.76 5.09 5.00
C LYS A 97 7.19 6.44 4.60
N SER A 98 8.04 7.43 4.37
CA SER A 98 7.59 8.79 4.03
C SER A 98 8.09 9.23 2.66
N HIS A 99 7.27 10.05 2.00
CA HIS A 99 7.63 10.75 0.77
C HIS A 99 7.42 12.26 0.94
N PRO A 100 8.48 13.09 0.82
CA PRO A 100 8.37 14.53 0.93
C PRO A 100 7.81 15.18 -0.35
N TYR A 101 6.95 16.16 -0.14
CA TYR A 101 6.34 17.01 -1.15
C TYR A 101 6.75 18.47 -1.00
N ARG A 102 6.92 19.13 -2.14
CA ARG A 102 7.13 20.58 -2.25
C ARG A 102 6.13 21.14 -3.24
N ARG A 103 5.05 21.73 -2.74
CA ARG A 103 3.95 22.27 -3.55
C ARG A 103 4.06 23.79 -3.61
N LYS A 104 4.07 24.35 -4.82
CA LYS A 104 3.85 25.78 -5.02
C LYS A 104 2.35 26.04 -5.13
N ILE A 105 1.88 27.07 -4.45
CA ILE A 105 0.47 27.45 -4.35
C ILE A 105 0.35 28.91 -4.80
N PRO A 106 -0.40 29.20 -5.88
CA PRO A 106 -0.69 30.58 -6.27
C PRO A 106 -1.39 31.35 -5.14
N LEU A 107 -1.18 32.67 -5.09
CA LEU A 107 -1.88 33.51 -4.13
C LEU A 107 -3.40 33.43 -4.36
N GLY A 108 -4.18 33.36 -3.27
CA GLY A 108 -5.64 33.20 -3.31
C GLY A 108 -6.11 31.74 -3.40
N GLN A 109 -5.21 30.77 -3.61
CA GLN A 109 -5.54 29.34 -3.68
C GLN A 109 -5.07 28.56 -2.45
N GLU A 110 -4.77 29.22 -1.33
CA GLU A 110 -4.23 28.57 -0.14
C GLU A 110 -5.19 27.60 0.53
N ARG A 111 -6.50 27.85 0.39
CA ARG A 111 -7.55 26.98 0.94
C ARG A 111 -7.92 25.84 -0.01
N ALA A 112 -7.39 25.84 -1.24
CA ALA A 112 -7.69 24.80 -2.20
C ALA A 112 -7.07 23.48 -1.74
N PRO A 113 -7.85 22.39 -1.67
CA PRO A 113 -7.33 21.11 -1.24
C PRO A 113 -6.18 20.66 -2.14
N TRP A 114 -5.15 20.10 -1.53
CA TRP A 114 -4.15 19.30 -2.20
C TRP A 114 -4.71 17.89 -2.42
N ARG A 115 -4.53 17.34 -3.61
CA ARG A 115 -4.95 15.98 -3.94
C ARG A 115 -3.79 15.20 -4.55
N THR A 116 -3.71 13.93 -4.20
CA THR A 116 -2.85 12.95 -4.88
C THR A 116 -3.50 11.58 -4.86
N ARG A 117 -3.01 10.66 -5.68
CA ARG A 117 -3.53 9.29 -5.77
C ARG A 117 -2.50 8.28 -5.30
N ILE A 118 -2.96 7.31 -4.53
CA ILE A 118 -2.21 6.10 -4.20
C ILE A 118 -2.45 5.09 -5.32
N VAL A 119 -1.37 4.49 -5.80
CA VAL A 119 -1.40 3.48 -6.86
C VAL A 119 -0.81 2.18 -6.34
N MET A 120 -1.30 1.06 -6.87
CA MET A 120 -0.75 -0.25 -6.62
C MET A 120 -0.38 -0.97 -7.91
N SER A 121 0.56 -1.91 -7.81
CA SER A 121 0.87 -2.84 -8.88
C SER A 121 1.15 -4.25 -8.37
N THR A 122 0.71 -5.26 -9.12
CA THR A 122 1.00 -6.67 -8.84
C THR A 122 2.31 -7.15 -9.49
N LEU A 123 2.95 -6.30 -10.30
CA LEU A 123 4.20 -6.58 -11.01
C LEU A 123 5.40 -6.71 -10.06
N PRO A 124 6.43 -7.49 -10.45
CA PRO A 124 7.70 -7.53 -9.73
C PRO A 124 8.43 -6.19 -9.85
N LYS A 125 9.31 -5.92 -8.87
CA LYS A 125 10.06 -4.67 -8.74
C LYS A 125 10.74 -4.19 -10.03
N ASP A 126 11.34 -5.11 -10.77
CA ASP A 126 12.12 -4.79 -11.99
C ASP A 126 11.24 -4.41 -13.19
N ARG A 127 9.93 -4.60 -13.08
CA ARG A 127 8.94 -4.29 -14.14
C ARG A 127 7.96 -3.21 -13.72
N LEU A 128 8.20 -2.54 -12.61
CA LEU A 128 7.30 -1.49 -12.16
C LEU A 128 7.35 -0.29 -13.12
N PRO A 129 6.19 0.24 -13.54
CA PRO A 129 6.16 1.41 -14.39
C PRO A 129 6.65 2.64 -13.61
N LYS A 130 7.26 3.56 -14.35
CA LYS A 130 7.73 4.84 -13.81
C LYS A 130 6.62 5.88 -13.75
N SER A 131 5.65 5.80 -14.65
CA SER A 131 4.54 6.74 -14.76
C SER A 131 3.25 5.99 -15.06
N LEU A 132 2.12 6.61 -14.68
CA LEU A 132 0.80 6.04 -14.93
C LEU A 132 0.28 6.57 -16.27
N PRO A 133 0.00 5.72 -17.27
CA PRO A 133 -0.53 6.16 -18.56
C PRO A 133 -1.85 6.92 -18.38
N THR A 134 -2.12 7.88 -19.26
CA THR A 134 -3.43 8.55 -19.31
C THR A 134 -4.47 7.68 -20.04
N ASP A 135 -4.04 7.00 -21.11
CA ASP A 135 -4.96 6.43 -22.10
C ASP A 135 -5.12 4.91 -22.03
N ARG A 136 -4.38 4.25 -21.13
CA ARG A 136 -4.41 2.78 -20.99
C ARG A 136 -4.30 2.35 -19.53
N PRO A 137 -5.42 2.07 -18.85
CA PRO A 137 -5.36 1.33 -17.60
C PRO A 137 -4.89 -0.09 -17.92
N SER A 138 -3.70 -0.45 -17.48
CA SER A 138 -3.22 -1.82 -17.51
C SER A 138 -3.80 -2.58 -16.32
N ASP A 139 -4.21 -3.84 -16.52
CA ASP A 139 -4.83 -4.65 -15.45
C ASP A 139 -3.95 -4.79 -14.20
N SER A 140 -2.64 -4.65 -14.37
CA SER A 140 -1.63 -4.81 -13.34
C SER A 140 -1.41 -3.56 -12.49
N GLU A 141 -1.97 -2.41 -12.86
CA GLU A 141 -1.79 -1.13 -12.17
C GLU A 141 -3.15 -0.50 -11.89
N ARG A 142 -3.42 -0.22 -10.62
CA ARG A 142 -4.72 0.31 -10.20
C ARG A 142 -4.53 1.46 -9.24
N GLU A 143 -5.37 2.47 -9.36
CA GLU A 143 -5.50 3.52 -8.36
C GLU A 143 -6.27 2.92 -7.16
N LEU A 144 -5.66 2.98 -5.97
CA LEU A 144 -6.25 2.47 -4.73
C LEU A 144 -7.20 3.49 -4.11
N CYS A 145 -6.74 4.72 -3.95
CA CYS A 145 -7.51 5.81 -3.36
C CYS A 145 -6.93 7.18 -3.73
N GLU A 146 -7.73 8.22 -3.45
CA GLU A 146 -7.29 9.61 -3.52
C GLU A 146 -7.10 10.16 -2.11
N ILE A 147 -5.93 10.74 -1.85
CA ILE A 147 -5.63 11.46 -0.62
C ILE A 147 -5.89 12.94 -0.88
N GLU A 148 -6.75 13.53 -0.06
CA GLU A 148 -7.04 14.96 -0.09
C GLU A 148 -6.68 15.62 1.25
N ALA A 149 -6.01 16.78 1.21
CA ALA A 149 -5.76 17.58 2.40
C ALA A 149 -5.77 19.09 2.14
N VAL A 150 -6.37 19.84 3.05
CA VAL A 150 -6.22 21.28 3.12
C VAL A 150 -5.00 21.57 3.99
N LEU A 151 -4.04 22.29 3.44
CA LEU A 151 -2.78 22.60 4.14
C LEU A 151 -3.00 23.83 5.03
N ASP A 152 -2.46 23.78 6.25
CA ASP A 152 -2.53 24.92 7.15
C ASP A 152 -1.74 26.10 6.56
N GLN A 153 -2.35 27.29 6.58
CA GLN A 153 -1.73 28.49 6.04
C GLN A 153 -0.54 28.96 6.86
N SER A 154 -0.49 28.63 8.15
CA SER A 154 0.60 29.01 9.05
C SER A 154 1.94 28.37 8.67
N THR A 155 1.90 27.20 8.02
CA THR A 155 3.10 26.43 7.66
C THR A 155 3.68 26.84 6.30
N LEU A 156 2.87 27.55 5.49
CA LEU A 156 3.20 28.03 4.15
C LEU A 156 4.26 29.13 4.17
N ARG A 157 5.24 29.00 3.28
CA ARG A 157 6.33 29.98 3.13
C ARG A 157 6.10 30.86 1.90
N ARG A 158 6.00 32.17 2.11
CA ARG A 158 5.91 33.14 0.99
C ARG A 158 7.23 33.19 0.22
N LYS A 159 7.17 33.12 -1.11
CA LYS A 159 8.32 33.15 -2.03
C LYS A 159 8.07 34.17 -3.15
N ASN A 160 9.14 34.75 -3.65
CA ASN A 160 9.13 35.74 -4.73
C ASN A 160 8.29 37.01 -4.45
N TYR A 161 8.19 37.44 -3.19
CA TYR A 161 7.34 38.60 -2.79
C TYR A 161 8.02 39.97 -2.91
N ARG A 162 9.35 40.00 -3.03
CA ARG A 162 10.11 41.24 -3.15
C ARG A 162 9.98 41.80 -4.57
N TRP A 163 9.93 43.13 -4.67
CA TRP A 163 9.68 43.88 -5.91
C TRP A 163 10.69 43.58 -7.04
N TYR A 164 11.93 43.21 -6.70
CA TYR A 164 12.97 42.88 -7.67
C TYR A 164 12.95 41.42 -8.14
N HIS A 165 12.03 40.59 -7.65
CA HIS A 165 11.87 39.24 -8.18
C HIS A 165 11.04 39.28 -9.48
N LEU A 166 11.66 38.90 -10.60
CA LEU A 166 10.97 38.80 -11.91
C LEU A 166 9.88 37.72 -11.95
N ARG A 167 9.99 36.69 -11.11
CA ARG A 167 9.06 35.56 -11.10
C ARG A 167 7.85 35.87 -10.25
N LYS A 168 6.71 35.26 -10.60
CA LYS A 168 5.46 35.41 -9.86
C LYS A 168 5.64 35.03 -8.40
N GLU A 169 4.97 35.79 -7.54
CA GLU A 169 4.87 35.49 -6.13
C GLU A 169 3.99 34.24 -5.90
N TYR A 170 4.39 33.40 -4.94
CA TYR A 170 3.62 32.21 -4.55
C TYR A 170 3.89 31.83 -3.09
N LYS A 171 3.04 30.94 -2.55
CA LYS A 171 3.27 30.27 -1.27
C LYS A 171 3.80 28.85 -1.51
N LEU A 172 4.81 28.46 -0.75
CA LEU A 172 5.43 27.14 -0.81
C LEU A 172 4.97 26.33 0.40
N ALA A 173 4.36 25.18 0.15
CA ALA A 173 4.10 24.17 1.17
C ALA A 173 5.16 23.06 1.10
N GLU A 174 5.69 22.67 2.25
CA GLU A 174 6.65 21.58 2.40
C GLU A 174 6.07 20.62 3.45
N PHE A 175 5.69 19.42 3.03
CA PHE A 175 5.04 18.40 3.86
C PHE A 175 5.44 17.00 3.37
N SER A 176 5.08 15.95 4.10
CA SER A 176 5.34 14.56 3.72
C SER A 176 4.07 13.72 3.82
N VAL A 177 3.89 12.79 2.88
CA VAL A 177 2.93 11.69 3.04
C VAL A 177 3.66 10.55 3.71
N VAL A 178 3.13 10.09 4.83
CA VAL A 178 3.68 9.00 5.64
C VAL A 178 2.76 7.81 5.54
N MET A 179 3.30 6.67 5.09
CA MET A 179 2.61 5.40 5.00
C MET A 179 2.97 4.54 6.21
N HIS A 180 1.94 4.16 6.96
CA HIS A 180 2.00 3.24 8.07
C HIS A 180 1.48 1.87 7.60
N ILE A 181 2.27 0.82 7.84
CA ILE A 181 1.88 -0.55 7.53
C ILE A 181 1.52 -1.26 8.84
N SER A 182 0.27 -1.69 8.95
CA SER A 182 -0.27 -2.44 10.08
C SER A 182 -0.94 -3.73 9.57
N THR A 183 -2.22 -3.92 9.90
CA THR A 183 -3.14 -4.87 9.27
C THR A 183 -3.61 -4.40 7.89
N GLY A 184 -3.63 -3.09 7.67
CA GLY A 184 -3.89 -2.46 6.38
C GLY A 184 -2.85 -1.38 6.08
N LEU A 185 -3.19 -0.51 5.13
CA LEU A 185 -2.40 0.66 4.81
C LEU A 185 -3.09 1.91 5.35
N ARG A 186 -2.35 2.72 6.09
CA ARG A 186 -2.82 4.02 6.57
C ARG A 186 -1.86 5.11 6.11
N PHE A 187 -2.44 6.23 5.68
CA PHE A 187 -1.70 7.38 5.21
C PHE A 187 -1.94 8.59 6.12
N GLU A 188 -0.86 9.25 6.49
CA GLU A 188 -0.88 10.50 7.26
C GLU A 188 -0.13 11.59 6.50
N ILE A 189 -0.59 12.82 6.63
CA ILE A 189 0.13 13.99 6.10
C ILE A 189 0.74 14.75 7.26
N VAL A 190 2.04 14.94 7.17
CA VAL A 190 2.85 15.54 8.21
C VAL A 190 3.54 16.78 7.65
N ASP A 191 3.45 17.91 8.36
CA ASP A 191 4.12 19.14 7.96
C ASP A 191 5.65 19.03 8.14
N LYS A 192 6.42 19.98 7.61
CA LYS A 192 7.89 20.06 7.79
C LYS A 192 8.35 19.95 9.26
N ASN A 193 7.51 20.36 10.21
CA ASN A 193 7.79 20.35 11.64
C ASN A 193 7.44 19.02 12.34
N GLY A 194 6.93 18.02 11.60
CA GLY A 194 6.48 16.76 12.20
C GLY A 194 5.05 16.79 12.76
N ALA A 195 4.38 17.94 12.70
CA ALA A 195 2.99 18.08 13.14
C ALA A 195 2.04 17.42 12.12
N ARG A 196 1.05 16.68 12.64
CA ARG A 196 0.03 16.01 11.81
C ARG A 196 -0.95 17.04 11.27
N VAL A 197 -1.09 17.08 9.94
CA VAL A 197 -2.02 17.97 9.23
C VAL A 197 -3.36 17.27 9.03
N LYS A 198 -3.34 15.99 8.66
CA LYS A 198 -4.55 15.20 8.42
C LYS A 198 -4.27 13.69 8.48
N THR A 199 -5.26 12.94 8.93
CA THR A 199 -5.29 11.47 8.93
C THR A 199 -6.27 10.99 7.86
N HIS A 200 -5.89 10.02 7.02
CA HIS A 200 -6.80 9.35 6.08
C HIS A 200 -7.36 8.06 6.70
N GLU A 201 -8.54 7.61 6.27
CA GLU A 201 -9.13 6.33 6.66
C GLU A 201 -8.20 5.15 6.31
N GLU A 202 -8.18 4.13 7.15
CA GLU A 202 -7.40 2.91 6.92
C GLU A 202 -8.00 2.14 5.74
N ILE A 203 -7.17 1.81 4.74
CA ILE A 203 -7.59 0.96 3.63
C ILE A 203 -7.53 -0.48 4.15
N SER A 204 -8.71 -1.00 4.54
CA SER A 204 -8.87 -2.39 4.96
C SER A 204 -9.20 -3.27 3.75
N VAL A 205 -8.68 -4.50 3.76
CA VAL A 205 -9.05 -5.52 2.77
C VAL A 205 -10.34 -6.16 3.27
N ALA A 206 -11.45 -5.95 2.56
CA ALA A 206 -12.70 -6.66 2.82
C ALA A 206 -12.53 -8.13 2.38
N TRP A 207 -12.57 -9.05 3.35
CA TRP A 207 -12.60 -10.48 3.05
C TRP A 207 -14.06 -10.87 2.77
N GLU A 208 -14.40 -11.01 1.49
CA GLU A 208 -15.68 -11.61 1.13
C GLU A 208 -15.61 -13.12 1.39
N PRO A 209 -16.56 -13.70 2.15
CA PRO A 209 -16.62 -15.15 2.32
C PRO A 209 -16.92 -15.79 0.96
N VAL A 210 -16.16 -16.84 0.62
CA VAL A 210 -16.43 -17.62 -0.59
C VAL A 210 -17.86 -18.16 -0.51
N PRO A 211 -18.71 -17.92 -1.52
CA PRO A 211 -20.06 -18.48 -1.55
C PRO A 211 -20.00 -20.00 -1.44
N VAL A 212 -20.77 -20.53 -0.48
CA VAL A 212 -20.80 -21.94 -0.06
C VAL A 212 -21.18 -22.89 -1.21
N GLU A 213 -21.68 -22.36 -2.33
CA GLU A 213 -22.15 -23.11 -3.50
C GLU A 213 -21.04 -23.81 -4.31
N SER A 214 -19.76 -23.47 -4.09
CA SER A 214 -18.62 -24.10 -4.77
C SER A 214 -17.95 -25.23 -3.98
N ALA A 215 -18.35 -25.45 -2.73
CA ALA A 215 -17.90 -26.60 -1.95
C ALA A 215 -18.83 -27.79 -2.21
N GLN A 216 -18.71 -28.41 -3.37
CA GLN A 216 -19.26 -29.76 -3.55
C GLN A 216 -18.55 -30.67 -2.54
N PRO A 217 -19.27 -31.42 -1.69
CA PRO A 217 -18.64 -32.43 -0.85
C PRO A 217 -18.11 -33.51 -1.78
N GLU A 218 -16.80 -33.54 -1.99
CA GLU A 218 -16.12 -34.69 -2.57
C GLU A 218 -16.41 -35.87 -1.62
N VAL A 219 -17.27 -36.77 -2.07
CA VAL A 219 -17.69 -37.95 -1.33
C VAL A 219 -16.44 -38.77 -1.04
N ALA A 220 -15.98 -38.77 0.21
CA ALA A 220 -14.92 -39.65 0.64
C ALA A 220 -15.36 -41.11 0.40
N PRO A 221 -14.58 -41.94 -0.31
CA PRO A 221 -14.91 -43.34 -0.46
C PRO A 221 -14.86 -44.02 0.90
N THR A 222 -16.01 -44.48 1.37
CA THR A 222 -16.17 -45.29 2.58
C THR A 222 -15.44 -46.62 2.39
N MET A 223 -14.19 -46.71 2.83
CA MET A 223 -13.46 -47.98 2.90
C MET A 223 -12.85 -48.15 4.29
N TYR A 224 -13.69 -48.49 5.27
CA TYR A 224 -13.29 -49.37 6.37
C TYR A 224 -14.51 -50.22 6.81
N PRO A 225 -14.34 -51.55 6.99
CA PRO A 225 -15.37 -52.38 7.58
C PRO A 225 -15.49 -52.08 9.09
N ALA A 226 -16.71 -52.19 9.60
CA ALA A 226 -17.04 -51.96 11.00
C ALA A 226 -16.25 -52.89 11.93
N ALA A 227 -15.35 -52.33 12.74
CA ALA A 227 -14.78 -53.03 13.89
C ALA A 227 -15.85 -53.10 14.99
N GLN A 228 -16.22 -54.33 15.36
CA GLN A 228 -17.17 -54.64 16.43
C GLN A 228 -16.69 -54.04 17.75
N GLN A 229 -17.60 -53.32 18.42
CA GLN A 229 -17.42 -52.82 19.77
C GLN A 229 -17.29 -53.98 20.76
N THR A 230 -16.11 -54.16 21.34
CA THR A 230 -15.95 -54.89 22.61
C THR A 230 -15.80 -53.86 23.72
N GLY A 231 -16.75 -53.89 24.66
CA GLY A 231 -16.89 -52.94 25.75
C GLY A 231 -15.74 -52.95 26.75
N TRP A 232 -15.54 -51.79 27.39
CA TRP A 232 -14.66 -51.65 28.54
C TRP A 232 -15.50 -51.36 29.78
N HIS A 233 -15.43 -52.27 30.76
CA HIS A 233 -15.96 -52.07 32.11
C HIS A 233 -14.92 -51.34 32.96
N TRP A 234 -15.38 -50.41 33.80
CA TRP A 234 -14.58 -49.77 34.83
C TRP A 234 -14.44 -50.70 36.05
N ARG A 235 -13.22 -50.79 36.59
CA ARG A 235 -12.93 -50.90 38.02
C ARG A 235 -11.64 -50.15 38.30
#